data_AF-A0A3A6KF97-F1
#
_entry.id   AF-A0A3A6KF97-F1
#
_cell.length_a   1.000
_cell.length_b   1.000
_cell.length_c   1.000
_cell.angle_alpha   90.00
_cell.angle_beta   90.00
_cell.angle_gamma   90.00
#
_symmetry.space_group_name_H-M   'P 1'
#
loop_
_entity.id
_entity.type
_entity.pdbx_description
1 polymer ?
#
loop_
_entity_poly.entity_id
_entity_poly.type
_entity_poly.pdbx_seq_one_letter_code
_entity_poly.pdbx_strand_id
1 'polypeptide(L)'
;MKPRNKFEKAVLAQSKKLRPITPIQINWAFRNCVEHYAHRLPKGRTTCMDCGHSWVMTEQTEHCTCPECGASLKVCLTYQRKVRQKQYFTTLTTSGEYQVLRMFLLVVGMEKGVNAKSYALEIGQYWWNEQGRKAVVAIPRTLGCYIDTFSFASPFAIRNDNEAYRHISYSPIYPRYKVLPTLRRNGFNGNFHDIVPTKLIPALLSDSRAETLLKAGQYPMLRYYLYHSFNIGEYWASIKICIRNGYTIEDGSMWRDTIDLLRHFGKDTNSPKYVCPADLKVEHDKLVAKRNLQRKHERTEQQRRKAIEDEKQYLKAKGIFFGLAFTDSLICVKVIESVEEMAEEGRTMHHCVGGYHKRKDSLILSATIDGKRIETIEVSLKTFEVVQCRGVCNENSEYHDRIIALVNKNANLIRQRMKAA
;
A
#
# COMPACT_ATOMS: atom_id res chain seq x y z
N MET A 1 2.72 -31.20 9.99
CA MET A 1 2.27 -31.12 11.40
C MET A 1 1.25 -32.22 11.65
N LYS A 2 1.05 -32.62 12.90
CA LYS A 2 -0.08 -33.51 13.24
C LYS A 2 -1.40 -32.74 13.11
N PRO A 3 -2.47 -33.35 12.56
CA PRO A 3 -3.80 -32.74 12.52
C PRO A 3 -4.28 -32.38 13.93
N ARG A 4 -4.75 -31.14 14.11
CA ARG A 4 -5.12 -30.58 15.43
C ARG A 4 -6.61 -30.75 15.75
N ASN A 5 -7.46 -30.78 14.72
CA ASN A 5 -8.91 -30.80 14.88
C ASN A 5 -9.58 -31.86 13.97
N LYS A 6 -10.87 -32.13 14.21
CA LYS A 6 -11.66 -33.14 13.47
C LYS A 6 -11.65 -32.88 11.95
N PHE A 7 -11.73 -31.61 11.55
CA PHE A 7 -11.70 -31.20 10.14
C PHE A 7 -10.37 -31.53 9.47
N GLU A 8 -9.23 -31.18 10.08
CA GLU A 8 -7.91 -31.52 9.55
C GLU A 8 -7.65 -33.03 9.48
N LYS A 9 -8.15 -33.79 10.48
CA LYS A 9 -8.08 -35.27 10.46
C LYS A 9 -8.85 -35.84 9.27
N ALA A 10 -10.07 -35.35 9.04
CA ALA A 10 -10.91 -35.77 7.92
C ALA A 10 -10.30 -35.40 6.56
N VAL A 11 -9.80 -34.17 6.42
CA VAL A 11 -9.11 -33.70 5.21
C VAL A 11 -7.88 -34.54 4.90
N LEU A 12 -7.02 -34.82 5.90
CA LEU A 12 -5.83 -35.64 5.68
C LEU A 12 -6.20 -37.07 5.28
N ALA A 13 -7.23 -37.66 5.88
CA ALA A 13 -7.72 -38.98 5.48
C ALA A 13 -8.29 -38.98 4.04
N GLN A 14 -9.04 -37.94 3.67
CA GLN A 14 -9.62 -37.81 2.34
C GLN A 14 -8.57 -37.54 1.26
N SER A 15 -7.48 -36.85 1.59
CA SER A 15 -6.39 -36.55 0.64
C SER A 15 -5.74 -37.82 0.06
N LYS A 16 -5.69 -38.90 0.85
CA LYS A 16 -5.16 -40.21 0.43
C LYS A 16 -6.01 -40.90 -0.64
N LYS A 17 -7.26 -40.46 -0.85
CA LYS A 17 -8.19 -41.03 -1.84
C LYS A 17 -8.14 -40.29 -3.19
N LEU A 18 -7.35 -39.21 -3.30
CA LEU A 18 -7.21 -38.49 -4.56
C LEU A 18 -6.52 -39.35 -5.60
N ARG A 19 -7.05 -39.34 -6.83
CA ARG A 19 -6.43 -40.04 -7.95
C ARG A 19 -5.13 -39.33 -8.37
N PRO A 20 -4.13 -40.07 -8.87
CA PRO A 20 -2.96 -39.47 -9.51
C PRO A 20 -3.35 -38.51 -10.64
N ILE A 21 -2.45 -37.58 -10.94
CA ILE A 21 -2.61 -36.70 -12.10
C ILE A 21 -2.60 -37.52 -13.40
N THR A 22 -3.45 -37.15 -14.34
CA THR A 22 -3.60 -37.88 -15.61
C THR A 22 -2.59 -37.40 -16.67
N PRO A 23 -2.19 -38.26 -17.63
CA PRO A 23 -1.36 -37.84 -18.76
C PRO A 23 -1.96 -36.68 -19.57
N ILE A 24 -3.29 -36.61 -19.68
CA ILE A 24 -4.00 -35.52 -20.38
C ILE A 24 -3.74 -34.18 -19.68
N GLN A 25 -3.79 -34.14 -18.35
CA GLN A 25 -3.50 -32.94 -17.58
C GLN A 25 -2.03 -32.52 -17.70
N ILE A 26 -1.11 -33.48 -17.69
CA ILE A 26 0.33 -33.22 -17.89
C ILE A 26 0.58 -32.66 -19.30
N ASN A 27 -0.02 -33.28 -20.33
CA ASN A 27 0.12 -32.81 -21.71
C ASN A 27 -0.47 -31.40 -21.90
N TRP A 28 -1.62 -31.11 -21.29
CA TRP A 28 -2.16 -29.75 -21.28
C TRP A 28 -1.18 -28.76 -20.65
N ALA A 29 -0.61 -29.10 -19.48
CA ALA A 29 0.36 -28.23 -18.81
C ALA A 29 1.64 -28.04 -19.64
N PHE A 30 2.14 -29.10 -20.28
CA PHE A 30 3.26 -29.01 -21.21
C PHE A 30 2.98 -28.05 -22.36
N ARG A 31 1.76 -28.02 -22.90
CA ARG A 31 1.41 -27.15 -24.04
C ARG A 31 1.09 -25.70 -23.67
N ASN A 32 0.67 -25.44 -22.43
CA ASN A 32 0.10 -24.14 -22.04
C ASN A 32 0.91 -23.42 -20.96
N CYS A 33 1.84 -24.09 -20.29
CA CYS A 33 2.54 -23.52 -19.15
C CYS A 33 4.03 -23.28 -19.41
N VAL A 34 4.66 -23.93 -20.39
CA VAL A 34 6.10 -23.73 -20.69
C VAL A 34 6.30 -23.05 -22.03
N GLU A 35 7.47 -22.45 -22.22
CA GLU A 35 7.89 -21.95 -23.53
C GLU A 35 8.33 -23.15 -24.41
N HIS A 36 8.04 -23.06 -25.70
CA HIS A 36 8.46 -24.06 -26.68
C HIS A 36 9.48 -23.45 -27.62
N TYR A 37 10.58 -24.16 -27.87
CA TYR A 37 11.75 -23.59 -28.56
C TYR A 37 12.09 -24.31 -29.86
N ALA A 38 12.64 -23.53 -30.79
CA ALA A 38 13.36 -24.02 -31.96
C ALA A 38 14.82 -23.53 -31.87
N HIS A 39 15.76 -24.45 -31.65
CA HIS A 39 17.17 -24.09 -31.57
C HIS A 39 17.79 -24.03 -32.96
N ARG A 40 18.17 -22.81 -33.39
CA ARG A 40 18.78 -22.54 -34.68
C ARG A 40 20.29 -22.34 -34.55
N LEU A 41 21.05 -22.96 -35.43
CA LEU A 41 22.49 -22.71 -35.60
C LEU A 41 22.73 -21.58 -36.62
N PRO A 42 23.90 -20.91 -36.62
CA PRO A 42 24.19 -19.81 -37.55
C PRO A 42 24.01 -20.16 -39.03
N LYS A 43 24.28 -21.41 -39.42
CA LYS A 43 24.11 -21.91 -40.79
C LYS A 43 22.66 -22.32 -41.14
N GLY A 44 21.66 -21.92 -40.34
CA GLY A 44 20.25 -22.14 -40.63
C GLY A 44 19.67 -23.49 -40.21
N ARG A 45 20.49 -24.45 -39.76
CA ARG A 45 19.98 -25.72 -39.22
C ARG A 45 19.23 -25.47 -37.91
N THR A 46 17.93 -25.75 -37.92
CA THR A 46 17.01 -25.57 -36.80
C THR A 46 16.52 -26.92 -36.29
N THR A 47 16.36 -27.04 -34.97
CA THR A 47 15.80 -28.24 -34.34
C THR A 47 14.67 -27.87 -33.39
N CYS A 48 13.54 -28.55 -33.53
CA CYS A 48 12.41 -28.46 -32.61
C CYS A 48 12.79 -29.09 -31.26
N MET A 49 12.59 -28.35 -30.18
CA MET A 49 12.89 -28.82 -28.83
C MET A 49 11.75 -29.67 -28.22
N ASP A 50 10.58 -29.71 -28.88
CA ASP A 50 9.45 -30.53 -28.46
C ASP A 50 9.53 -31.97 -28.99
N CYS A 51 9.77 -32.15 -30.30
CA CYS A 51 9.80 -33.47 -30.94
C CYS A 51 11.18 -33.90 -31.43
N GLY A 52 12.17 -33.01 -31.43
CA GLY A 52 13.51 -33.32 -31.91
C GLY A 52 13.71 -33.20 -33.42
N HIS A 53 12.65 -32.91 -34.20
CA HIS A 53 12.74 -32.73 -35.65
C HIS A 53 13.78 -31.69 -36.04
N SER A 54 14.57 -31.95 -37.08
CA SER A 54 15.56 -30.98 -37.58
C SER A 54 15.33 -30.66 -39.04
N TRP A 55 15.34 -29.36 -39.36
CA TRP A 55 15.18 -28.84 -40.72
C TRP A 55 16.09 -27.64 -40.94
N VAL A 56 16.13 -27.11 -42.17
CA VAL A 56 16.90 -25.90 -42.50
C VAL A 56 15.94 -24.74 -42.67
N MET A 57 16.19 -23.66 -41.94
CA MET A 57 15.51 -22.38 -42.11
C MET A 57 16.44 -21.39 -42.82
N THR A 58 15.98 -20.91 -43.97
CA THR A 58 16.68 -19.89 -44.77
C THR A 58 16.71 -18.55 -44.04
N GLU A 59 15.56 -18.09 -43.54
CA GLU A 59 15.43 -16.83 -42.82
C GLU A 59 15.48 -17.01 -41.30
N GLN A 60 15.93 -15.98 -40.60
CA GLN A 60 15.87 -15.91 -39.15
C GLN A 60 14.61 -15.14 -38.75
N THR A 61 13.63 -15.86 -38.24
CA THR A 61 12.41 -15.30 -37.65
C THR A 61 12.44 -15.44 -36.13
N GLU A 62 11.61 -14.69 -35.41
CA GLU A 62 11.46 -14.83 -33.95
C GLU A 62 10.66 -16.09 -33.57
N HIS A 63 9.69 -16.46 -34.41
CA HIS A 63 8.82 -17.61 -34.21
C HIS A 63 8.76 -18.49 -35.47
N CYS A 64 8.53 -19.78 -35.29
CA CYS A 64 8.30 -20.72 -36.39
C CYS A 64 7.35 -21.85 -35.96
N THR A 65 6.71 -22.50 -36.93
CA THR A 65 5.94 -23.72 -36.70
C THR A 65 6.79 -24.94 -37.04
N CYS A 66 6.85 -25.92 -36.13
CA CYS A 66 7.52 -27.18 -36.41
C CYS A 66 6.80 -27.92 -37.55
N PRO A 67 7.50 -28.32 -38.63
CA PRO A 67 6.87 -29.02 -39.75
C PRO A 67 6.41 -30.45 -39.40
N GLU A 68 6.98 -31.08 -38.37
CA GLU A 68 6.61 -32.44 -37.97
C GLU A 68 5.49 -32.49 -36.93
N CYS A 69 5.60 -31.70 -35.84
CA CYS A 69 4.63 -31.76 -34.74
C CYS A 69 3.62 -30.60 -34.72
N GLY A 70 3.74 -29.63 -35.63
CA GLY A 70 2.85 -28.47 -35.73
C GLY A 70 2.94 -27.48 -34.57
N ALA A 71 3.85 -27.68 -33.62
CA ALA A 71 3.99 -26.78 -32.47
C ALA A 71 4.50 -25.39 -32.92
N SER A 72 3.94 -24.33 -32.33
CA SER A 72 4.49 -22.98 -32.45
C SER A 72 5.68 -22.83 -31.50
N LEU A 73 6.83 -22.42 -32.03
CA LEU A 73 8.11 -22.40 -31.34
C LEU A 73 8.75 -21.02 -31.42
N LYS A 74 9.37 -20.58 -30.32
CA LYS A 74 10.26 -19.44 -30.27
C LYS A 74 11.64 -19.84 -30.77
N VAL A 75 12.15 -19.13 -31.78
CA VAL A 75 13.45 -19.43 -32.40
C VAL A 75 14.56 -18.81 -31.57
N CYS A 76 15.49 -19.64 -31.11
CA CYS A 76 16.65 -19.23 -30.33
C CYS A 76 17.92 -19.55 -31.12
N LEU A 77 18.74 -18.55 -31.43
CA LEU A 77 20.06 -18.76 -32.02
C LEU A 77 21.03 -19.24 -30.93
N THR A 78 21.26 -20.55 -30.85
CA THR A 78 22.05 -21.14 -29.75
C THR A 78 22.66 -22.49 -30.10
N TYR A 79 23.81 -22.79 -29.51
CA TYR A 79 24.42 -24.12 -29.52
C TYR A 79 23.94 -25.02 -28.38
N GLN A 80 23.13 -24.49 -27.47
CA GLN A 80 22.61 -25.24 -26.32
C GLN A 80 21.83 -26.47 -26.80
N ARG A 81 22.19 -27.63 -26.25
CA ARG A 81 21.56 -28.91 -26.64
C ARG A 81 20.44 -29.36 -25.71
N LYS A 82 20.47 -28.91 -24.45
CA LYS A 82 19.55 -29.33 -23.39
C LYS A 82 18.94 -28.11 -22.73
N VAL A 83 17.62 -28.11 -22.61
CA VAL A 83 16.86 -27.09 -21.88
C VAL A 83 16.02 -27.80 -20.84
N ARG A 84 16.05 -27.28 -19.61
CA ARG A 84 15.17 -27.75 -18.54
C ARG A 84 14.29 -26.61 -18.10
N GLN A 85 12.98 -26.83 -18.12
CA GLN A 85 11.99 -25.88 -17.63
C GLN A 85 11.26 -26.45 -16.42
N LYS A 86 10.91 -25.56 -15.51
CA LYS A 86 10.08 -25.84 -14.34
C LYS A 86 8.96 -24.82 -14.32
N GLN A 87 7.72 -25.29 -14.28
CA GLN A 87 6.58 -24.40 -14.19
C GLN A 87 5.53 -24.97 -13.25
N TYR A 88 4.79 -24.10 -12.57
CA TYR A 88 3.65 -24.49 -11.79
C TYR A 88 2.36 -24.48 -12.60
N PHE A 89 1.45 -25.38 -12.25
CA PHE A 89 0.06 -25.36 -12.70
C PHE A 89 -0.82 -25.98 -11.63
N THR A 90 -2.13 -25.80 -11.77
CA THR A 90 -3.10 -26.26 -10.80
C THR A 90 -4.25 -27.01 -11.46
N THR A 91 -4.96 -27.81 -10.67
CA THR A 91 -6.20 -28.46 -11.10
C THR A 91 -7.27 -28.28 -10.04
N LEU A 92 -8.50 -28.01 -10.46
CA LEU A 92 -9.63 -27.83 -9.56
C LEU A 92 -10.56 -29.06 -9.63
N THR A 93 -10.78 -29.71 -8.49
CA THR A 93 -11.61 -30.93 -8.38
C THR A 93 -12.40 -30.95 -7.08
N THR A 94 -13.30 -31.92 -6.93
CA THR A 94 -13.93 -32.27 -5.65
C THR A 94 -13.43 -33.62 -5.16
N SER A 95 -13.51 -33.85 -3.85
CA SER A 95 -13.26 -35.15 -3.23
C SER A 95 -14.09 -35.28 -1.96
N GLY A 96 -15.08 -36.19 -1.96
CA GLY A 96 -16.10 -36.21 -0.92
C GLY A 96 -16.88 -34.88 -0.91
N GLU A 97 -17.03 -34.30 0.28
CA GLU A 97 -17.73 -33.02 0.52
C GLU A 97 -16.83 -31.80 0.35
N TYR A 98 -15.59 -31.97 -0.13
CA TYR A 98 -14.60 -30.90 -0.17
C TYR A 98 -14.34 -30.42 -1.59
N GLN A 99 -14.21 -29.09 -1.72
CA GLN A 99 -13.57 -28.46 -2.87
C GLN A 99 -12.05 -28.58 -2.70
N VAL A 100 -11.35 -28.98 -3.76
CA VAL A 100 -9.90 -29.20 -3.75
C VAL A 100 -9.22 -28.47 -4.90
N LEU A 101 -8.26 -27.61 -4.58
CA LEU A 101 -7.31 -27.06 -5.54
C LEU A 101 -5.98 -27.77 -5.35
N ARG A 102 -5.53 -28.51 -6.36
CA ARG A 102 -4.26 -29.25 -6.34
C ARG A 102 -3.20 -28.44 -7.07
N MET A 103 -1.98 -28.45 -6.54
CA MET A 103 -0.84 -27.68 -7.00
C MET A 103 0.26 -28.62 -7.46
N PHE A 104 0.77 -28.40 -8.66
CA PHE A 104 1.77 -29.26 -9.28
C PHE A 104 2.96 -28.46 -9.79
N LEU A 105 4.15 -29.04 -9.68
CA LEU A 105 5.35 -28.62 -10.39
C LEU A 105 5.51 -29.50 -11.63
N LEU A 106 5.39 -28.89 -12.80
CA LEU A 106 5.77 -29.48 -14.08
C LEU A 106 7.28 -29.36 -14.25
N VAL A 107 7.94 -30.47 -14.59
CA VAL A 107 9.34 -30.50 -14.99
C VAL A 107 9.42 -31.01 -16.41
N VAL A 108 10.04 -30.23 -17.29
CA VAL A 108 10.21 -30.54 -18.71
C VAL A 108 11.69 -30.57 -19.06
N GLY A 109 12.14 -31.70 -19.59
CA GLY A 109 13.46 -31.85 -20.20
C GLY A 109 13.31 -31.88 -21.72
N MET A 110 13.95 -30.93 -22.39
CA MET A 110 14.02 -30.84 -23.84
C MET A 110 15.46 -31.06 -24.28
N GLU A 111 15.68 -31.96 -25.25
CA GLU A 111 17.00 -32.27 -25.78
C GLU A 111 16.97 -32.32 -27.30
N LYS A 112 17.97 -31.71 -27.92
CA LYS A 112 18.10 -31.65 -29.38
C LYS A 112 18.09 -33.06 -29.98
N GLY A 113 17.14 -33.33 -30.87
CA GLY A 113 16.99 -34.62 -31.54
C GLY A 113 16.20 -35.67 -30.76
N VAL A 114 15.61 -35.32 -29.61
CA VAL A 114 14.83 -36.23 -28.77
C VAL A 114 13.48 -35.61 -28.44
N ASN A 115 12.43 -36.44 -28.38
CA ASN A 115 11.13 -36.01 -27.87
C ASN A 115 11.25 -35.49 -26.44
N ALA A 116 10.64 -34.34 -26.18
CA ALA A 116 10.61 -33.72 -24.87
C ALA A 116 9.95 -34.67 -23.85
N LYS A 117 10.55 -34.73 -22.66
CA LYS A 117 10.03 -35.54 -21.55
C LYS A 117 9.49 -34.61 -20.47
N SER A 118 8.22 -34.78 -20.13
CA SER A 118 7.55 -34.01 -19.09
C SER A 118 6.97 -34.92 -18.01
N TYR A 119 7.10 -34.51 -16.75
CA TYR A 119 6.42 -35.14 -15.63
C TYR A 119 5.98 -34.07 -14.62
N ALA A 120 4.98 -34.40 -13.80
CA ALA A 120 4.43 -33.49 -12.80
C ALA A 120 4.58 -34.07 -11.39
N LEU A 121 4.99 -33.22 -10.45
CA LEU A 121 5.10 -33.54 -9.03
C LEU A 121 4.03 -32.76 -8.27
N GLU A 122 3.19 -33.44 -7.50
CA GLU A 122 2.20 -32.75 -6.66
C GLU A 122 2.91 -32.13 -5.45
N ILE A 123 2.70 -30.84 -5.24
CA ILE A 123 3.30 -30.06 -4.15
C ILE A 123 2.34 -29.97 -2.97
N GLY A 124 1.06 -29.72 -3.25
CA GLY A 124 0.13 -29.40 -2.20
C GLY A 124 -1.30 -29.25 -2.69
N GLN A 125 -2.19 -29.16 -1.73
CA GLN A 125 -3.62 -29.15 -1.95
C GLN A 125 -4.25 -28.17 -0.96
N TYR A 126 -5.05 -27.25 -1.48
CA TYR A 126 -5.99 -26.49 -0.67
C TYR A 126 -7.33 -27.21 -0.64
N TRP A 127 -7.90 -27.32 0.56
CA TRP A 127 -9.17 -27.99 0.83
C TRP A 127 -10.14 -27.00 1.46
N TRP A 128 -11.36 -26.93 0.94
CA TRP A 128 -12.45 -26.16 1.54
C TRP A 128 -13.68 -27.05 1.74
N ASN A 129 -14.32 -26.93 2.91
CA ASN A 129 -15.64 -27.50 3.13
C ASN A 129 -16.75 -26.51 2.71
N GLU A 130 -18.00 -26.91 2.85
CA GLU A 130 -19.15 -26.07 2.46
C GLU A 130 -19.26 -24.74 3.22
N GLN A 131 -18.68 -24.63 4.42
CA GLN A 131 -18.64 -23.35 5.16
C GLN A 131 -17.43 -22.48 4.80
N GLY A 132 -16.65 -22.85 3.78
CA GLY A 132 -15.44 -22.12 3.37
C GLY A 132 -14.24 -22.30 4.31
N ARG A 133 -14.32 -23.21 5.30
CA ARG A 133 -13.19 -23.51 6.20
C ARG A 133 -12.07 -24.18 5.40
N LYS A 134 -10.86 -23.63 5.51
CA LYS A 134 -9.68 -24.03 4.72
C LYS A 134 -8.73 -24.95 5.50
N ALA A 135 -8.19 -25.97 4.84
CA ALA A 135 -7.00 -26.71 5.28
C ALA A 135 -5.99 -26.87 4.12
N VAL A 136 -4.72 -27.05 4.45
CA VAL A 136 -3.64 -27.27 3.48
C VAL A 136 -2.97 -28.61 3.75
N VAL A 137 -2.93 -29.47 2.73
CA VAL A 137 -2.17 -30.73 2.75
C VAL A 137 -1.05 -30.62 1.74
N ALA A 138 0.21 -30.65 2.17
CA ALA A 138 1.35 -30.40 1.27
C ALA A 138 2.64 -31.06 1.76
N ILE A 139 3.58 -31.25 0.84
CA ILE A 139 4.99 -31.49 1.16
C ILE A 139 5.59 -30.21 1.76
N PRO A 140 6.54 -30.29 2.71
CA PRO A 140 7.10 -29.11 3.32
C PRO A 140 7.97 -28.33 2.33
N ARG A 141 7.84 -27.01 2.38
CA ARG A 141 8.83 -26.09 1.82
C ARG A 141 10.10 -26.15 2.67
N THR A 142 11.26 -26.26 2.03
CA THR A 142 12.58 -26.13 2.67
C THR A 142 12.99 -24.65 2.72
N LEU A 143 13.86 -24.31 3.67
CA LEU A 143 14.38 -22.94 3.79
C LEU A 143 15.19 -22.60 2.53
N GLY A 144 14.86 -21.50 1.86
CA GLY A 144 15.52 -21.08 0.62
C GLY A 144 14.96 -19.77 0.07
N CYS A 145 15.75 -19.12 -0.79
CA CYS A 145 15.37 -17.89 -1.48
C CYS A 145 14.43 -18.12 -2.67
N TYR A 146 14.43 -19.34 -3.26
CA TYR A 146 13.56 -19.68 -4.38
C TYR A 146 12.21 -20.26 -3.92
N ILE A 147 11.16 -20.07 -4.73
CA ILE A 147 9.82 -20.62 -4.44
C ILE A 147 9.82 -22.15 -4.57
N ASP A 148 10.65 -22.72 -5.45
CA ASP A 148 10.68 -24.16 -5.80
C ASP A 148 11.46 -25.07 -4.86
N THR A 149 11.75 -24.58 -3.65
CA THR A 149 12.46 -25.34 -2.62
C THR A 149 11.47 -26.20 -1.81
N PHE A 150 11.14 -27.38 -2.34
CA PHE A 150 10.28 -28.36 -1.67
C PHE A 150 11.02 -29.66 -1.36
N SER A 151 10.71 -30.28 -0.23
CA SER A 151 11.22 -31.61 0.11
C SER A 151 10.34 -32.69 -0.53
N PHE A 152 10.64 -33.04 -1.78
CA PHE A 152 9.87 -34.02 -2.57
C PHE A 152 9.87 -35.45 -2.00
N ALA A 153 10.84 -35.80 -1.16
CA ALA A 153 10.89 -37.08 -0.47
C ALA A 153 10.02 -37.11 0.80
N SER A 154 9.51 -35.96 1.25
CA SER A 154 8.67 -35.89 2.45
C SER A 154 7.22 -36.27 2.14
N PRO A 155 6.51 -36.93 3.08
CA PRO A 155 5.10 -37.25 2.91
C PRO A 155 4.22 -35.98 2.97
N PHE A 156 3.07 -36.07 2.31
CA PHE A 156 1.98 -35.11 2.46
C PHE A 156 1.49 -35.09 3.91
N ALA A 157 1.36 -33.90 4.47
CA ALA A 157 0.85 -33.70 5.82
C ALA A 157 0.09 -32.38 5.90
N ILE A 158 -0.65 -32.18 6.99
CA ILE A 158 -1.23 -30.88 7.31
C ILE A 158 -0.09 -29.86 7.49
N ARG A 159 -0.20 -28.74 6.78
CA ARG A 159 0.76 -27.63 6.82
C ARG A 159 0.06 -26.32 7.15
N ASN A 160 0.81 -25.41 7.76
CA ASN A 160 0.43 -24.01 7.78
C ASN A 160 0.50 -23.46 6.36
N ASP A 161 -0.44 -22.59 6.04
CA ASP A 161 -0.42 -21.86 4.79
C ASP A 161 0.78 -20.90 4.73
N ASN A 162 1.40 -20.74 3.56
CA ASN A 162 2.59 -19.90 3.39
C ASN A 162 2.56 -19.20 2.02
N GLU A 163 3.51 -18.29 1.82
CA GLU A 163 3.59 -17.50 0.58
C GLU A 163 3.80 -18.36 -0.68
N ALA A 164 4.64 -19.41 -0.60
CA ALA A 164 4.90 -20.28 -1.75
C ALA A 164 3.63 -21.02 -2.20
N TYR A 165 2.88 -21.62 -1.29
CA TYR A 165 1.61 -22.27 -1.64
C TYR A 165 0.61 -21.28 -2.23
N ARG A 166 0.53 -20.06 -1.67
CA ARG A 166 -0.37 -19.01 -2.18
C ARG A 166 0.02 -18.56 -3.58
N HIS A 167 1.32 -18.35 -3.82
CA HIS A 167 1.83 -18.00 -5.15
C HIS A 167 1.49 -19.10 -6.16
N ILE A 168 1.79 -20.36 -5.83
CA ILE A 168 1.51 -21.51 -6.70
C ILE A 168 0.00 -21.67 -6.96
N SER A 169 -0.85 -21.33 -5.99
CA SER A 169 -2.31 -21.43 -6.15
C SER A 169 -2.89 -20.55 -7.26
N TYR A 170 -2.15 -19.53 -7.70
CA TYR A 170 -2.53 -18.63 -8.79
C TYR A 170 -2.02 -19.10 -10.17
N SER A 171 -1.25 -20.19 -10.21
CA SER A 171 -0.73 -20.74 -11.47
C SER A 171 -1.85 -21.24 -12.39
N PRO A 172 -1.63 -21.34 -13.71
CA PRO A 172 -2.64 -21.75 -14.68
C PRO A 172 -3.44 -22.98 -14.24
N ILE A 173 -4.76 -22.89 -14.34
CA ILE A 173 -5.69 -23.94 -13.92
C ILE A 173 -6.09 -24.78 -15.14
N TYR A 174 -6.01 -26.11 -15.01
CA TYR A 174 -6.51 -27.02 -16.03
C TYR A 174 -8.02 -26.79 -16.29
N PRO A 175 -8.44 -26.54 -17.55
CA PRO A 175 -9.77 -26.01 -17.86
C PRO A 175 -10.92 -26.99 -17.59
N ARG A 176 -10.67 -28.31 -17.56
CA ARG A 176 -11.69 -29.28 -17.17
C ARG A 176 -11.64 -29.47 -15.66
N TYR A 177 -12.53 -28.78 -14.95
CA TYR A 177 -12.61 -28.80 -13.49
C TYR A 177 -13.88 -29.45 -12.95
N LYS A 178 -13.84 -29.80 -11.67
CA LYS A 178 -15.02 -30.14 -10.87
C LYS A 178 -15.15 -29.20 -9.69
N VAL A 179 -16.37 -28.75 -9.42
CA VAL A 179 -16.69 -27.88 -8.30
C VAL A 179 -17.85 -28.42 -7.49
N LEU A 180 -17.89 -28.06 -6.21
CA LEU A 180 -19.03 -28.36 -5.35
C LEU A 180 -20.33 -27.77 -5.93
N PRO A 181 -21.48 -28.48 -5.81
CA PRO A 181 -22.78 -27.95 -6.23
C PRO A 181 -23.09 -26.59 -5.60
N THR A 182 -22.76 -26.40 -4.32
CA THR A 182 -22.92 -25.13 -3.59
C THR A 182 -22.09 -24.00 -4.21
N LEU A 183 -20.83 -24.27 -4.59
CA LEU A 183 -19.98 -23.26 -5.23
C LEU A 183 -20.54 -22.84 -6.59
N ARG A 184 -21.06 -23.79 -7.37
CA ARG A 184 -21.72 -23.53 -8.65
C ARG A 184 -23.03 -22.75 -8.46
N ARG A 185 -23.87 -23.14 -7.50
CA ARG A 185 -25.12 -22.43 -7.12
C ARG A 185 -24.83 -20.97 -6.77
N ASN A 186 -23.71 -20.70 -6.11
CA ASN A 186 -23.28 -19.37 -5.69
C ASN A 186 -22.61 -18.56 -6.82
N GLY A 187 -22.71 -19.02 -8.07
CA GLY A 187 -22.38 -18.24 -9.27
C GLY A 187 -21.01 -18.56 -9.90
N PHE A 188 -20.22 -19.47 -9.33
CA PHE A 188 -18.92 -19.80 -9.91
C PHE A 188 -19.06 -20.53 -11.26
N ASN A 189 -18.53 -19.91 -12.31
CA ASN A 189 -18.63 -20.39 -13.70
C ASN A 189 -17.29 -20.89 -14.27
N GLY A 190 -16.23 -20.96 -13.47
CA GLY A 190 -14.87 -21.34 -13.91
C GLY A 190 -13.91 -20.17 -14.04
N ASN A 191 -14.40 -18.94 -14.12
CA ASN A 191 -13.58 -17.74 -14.12
C ASN A 191 -13.32 -17.24 -12.70
N PHE A 192 -12.09 -16.85 -12.44
CA PHE A 192 -11.64 -16.30 -11.16
C PHE A 192 -11.61 -14.76 -11.14
N HIS A 193 -11.83 -14.10 -12.28
CA HIS A 193 -11.91 -12.64 -12.40
C HIS A 193 -10.75 -11.89 -11.72
N ASP A 194 -9.52 -12.37 -11.97
CA ASP A 194 -8.29 -11.86 -11.36
C ASP A 194 -8.24 -11.90 -9.83
N ILE A 195 -9.06 -12.76 -9.20
CA ILE A 195 -9.05 -13.03 -7.77
C ILE A 195 -8.42 -14.40 -7.54
N VAL A 196 -7.43 -14.48 -6.66
CA VAL A 196 -6.78 -15.77 -6.34
C VAL A 196 -7.79 -16.80 -5.82
N PRO A 197 -7.68 -18.08 -6.23
CA PRO A 197 -8.61 -19.12 -5.79
C PRO A 197 -8.76 -19.23 -4.27
N THR A 198 -7.66 -18.98 -3.55
CA THR A 198 -7.60 -19.03 -2.09
C THR A 198 -8.39 -17.93 -1.37
N LYS A 199 -8.84 -16.90 -2.09
CA LYS A 199 -9.76 -15.87 -1.60
C LYS A 199 -11.17 -16.07 -2.16
N LEU A 200 -11.30 -16.33 -3.47
CA LEU A 200 -12.61 -16.40 -4.12
C LEU A 200 -13.43 -17.61 -3.65
N ILE A 201 -12.85 -18.82 -3.67
CA ILE A 201 -13.56 -20.05 -3.30
C ILE A 201 -14.15 -19.97 -1.89
N PRO A 202 -13.37 -19.70 -0.82
CA PRO A 202 -13.94 -19.62 0.52
C PRO A 202 -14.97 -18.50 0.64
N ALA A 203 -14.75 -17.34 0.02
CA ALA A 203 -15.71 -16.24 0.06
C ALA A 203 -17.06 -16.61 -0.55
N LEU A 204 -17.06 -17.30 -1.69
CA LEU A 204 -18.30 -17.77 -2.31
C LEU A 204 -18.99 -18.87 -1.50
N LEU A 205 -18.27 -19.61 -0.66
CA LEU A 205 -18.85 -20.65 0.21
C LEU A 205 -19.41 -20.08 1.51
N SER A 206 -18.84 -18.98 2.04
CA SER A 206 -19.18 -18.46 3.36
C SER A 206 -19.88 -17.10 3.39
N ASP A 207 -19.82 -16.30 2.32
CA ASP A 207 -20.33 -14.93 2.30
C ASP A 207 -21.30 -14.68 1.14
N SER A 208 -22.58 -14.48 1.48
CA SER A 208 -23.64 -14.17 0.50
C SER A 208 -23.43 -12.86 -0.26
N ARG A 209 -22.65 -11.93 0.30
CA ARG A 209 -22.30 -10.66 -0.37
C ARG A 209 -21.33 -10.90 -1.52
N ALA A 210 -20.38 -11.83 -1.35
CA ALA A 210 -19.45 -12.22 -2.42
C ALA A 210 -20.20 -12.89 -3.57
N GLU A 211 -21.15 -13.79 -3.26
CA GLU A 211 -22.08 -14.37 -4.24
C GLU A 211 -22.84 -13.28 -5.00
N THR A 212 -23.44 -12.33 -4.28
CA THR A 212 -24.23 -11.26 -4.88
C THR A 212 -23.39 -10.39 -5.83
N LEU A 213 -22.19 -9.97 -5.41
CA LEU A 213 -21.28 -9.19 -6.24
C LEU A 213 -20.84 -9.97 -7.49
N LEU A 214 -20.52 -11.25 -7.34
CA LEU A 214 -20.11 -12.11 -8.47
C LEU A 214 -21.25 -12.23 -9.50
N LYS A 215 -22.45 -12.57 -9.04
CA LYS A 215 -23.62 -12.74 -9.90
C LYS A 215 -24.06 -11.44 -10.57
N ALA A 216 -23.87 -10.31 -9.89
CA ALA A 216 -24.18 -8.98 -10.42
C ALA A 216 -23.09 -8.43 -11.36
N GLY A 217 -22.00 -9.18 -11.63
CA GLY A 217 -20.91 -8.72 -12.50
C GLY A 217 -20.03 -7.62 -11.88
N GLN A 218 -20.14 -7.38 -10.57
CA GLN A 218 -19.36 -6.37 -9.85
C GLN A 218 -17.96 -6.88 -9.49
N TYR A 219 -17.23 -7.38 -10.50
CA TYR A 219 -15.92 -8.03 -10.30
C TYR A 219 -14.87 -7.09 -9.70
N PRO A 220 -14.73 -5.82 -10.13
CA PRO A 220 -13.74 -4.93 -9.55
C PRO A 220 -14.02 -4.62 -8.07
N MET A 221 -15.29 -4.42 -7.70
CA MET A 221 -15.71 -4.26 -6.31
C MET A 221 -15.54 -5.55 -5.49
N LEU A 222 -15.86 -6.73 -6.05
CA LEU A 222 -15.60 -8.02 -5.40
C LEU A 222 -14.12 -8.20 -5.11
N ARG A 223 -13.25 -7.86 -6.08
CA ARG A 223 -11.80 -7.89 -5.90
C ARG A 223 -11.39 -6.92 -4.81
N TYR A 224 -11.84 -5.66 -4.84
CA TYR A 224 -11.53 -4.69 -3.78
C TYR A 224 -11.92 -5.22 -2.40
N TYR A 225 -13.14 -5.74 -2.26
CA TYR A 225 -13.67 -6.32 -1.03
C TYR A 225 -12.81 -7.48 -0.49
N LEU A 226 -12.37 -8.40 -1.35
CA LEU A 226 -11.61 -9.57 -0.91
C LEU A 226 -10.13 -9.27 -0.62
N TYR A 227 -9.57 -8.19 -1.15
CA TYR A 227 -8.16 -7.83 -0.98
C TYR A 227 -7.89 -6.81 0.13
N HIS A 228 -8.87 -5.98 0.50
CA HIS A 228 -8.67 -4.90 1.48
C HIS A 228 -9.48 -5.13 2.75
N SER A 229 -9.01 -4.53 3.86
CA SER A 229 -9.85 -4.40 5.05
C SER A 229 -10.96 -3.41 4.75
N PHE A 230 -12.10 -3.93 4.29
CA PHE A 230 -13.26 -3.17 3.88
C PHE A 230 -14.49 -3.69 4.62
N ASN A 231 -15.04 -2.87 5.51
CA ASN A 231 -16.30 -3.19 6.20
C ASN A 231 -17.47 -3.01 5.22
N ILE A 232 -17.64 -3.95 4.30
CA ILE A 232 -18.66 -3.88 3.26
C ILE A 232 -20.08 -3.71 3.83
N GLY A 233 -20.32 -4.12 5.08
CA GLY A 233 -21.61 -3.96 5.76
C GLY A 233 -22.08 -2.51 5.80
N GLU A 234 -21.18 -1.57 6.08
CA GLU A 234 -21.48 -0.13 6.14
C GLU A 234 -21.84 0.46 4.77
N TYR A 235 -21.39 -0.16 3.68
CA TYR A 235 -21.58 0.34 2.31
C TYR A 235 -22.59 -0.50 1.54
N TRP A 236 -23.12 -1.58 2.14
CA TRP A 236 -23.92 -2.57 1.44
C TRP A 236 -25.21 -2.00 0.85
N ALA A 237 -25.84 -1.05 1.54
CA ALA A 237 -27.02 -0.35 1.02
C ALA A 237 -26.70 0.41 -0.28
N SER A 238 -25.62 1.18 -0.28
CA SER A 238 -25.13 1.95 -1.43
C SER A 238 -24.68 1.04 -2.59
N ILE A 239 -24.02 -0.09 -2.30
CA ILE A 239 -23.66 -1.11 -3.30
C ILE A 239 -24.91 -1.72 -3.94
N LYS A 240 -25.92 -2.09 -3.14
CA LYS A 240 -27.20 -2.61 -3.66
C LYS A 240 -27.92 -1.58 -4.54
N ILE A 241 -27.76 -0.28 -4.27
CA ILE A 241 -28.29 0.77 -5.15
C ILE A 241 -27.54 0.78 -6.47
N CYS A 242 -26.20 0.72 -6.45
CA CYS A 242 -25.38 0.64 -7.66
C CYS A 242 -25.80 -0.55 -8.55
N ILE A 243 -25.92 -1.74 -7.96
CA ILE A 243 -26.35 -2.95 -8.66
C ILE A 243 -27.74 -2.78 -9.30
N ARG A 244 -28.72 -2.25 -8.56
CA ARG A 244 -30.09 -2.04 -9.08
C ARG A 244 -30.17 -1.03 -10.22
N ASN A 245 -29.22 -0.09 -10.29
CA ASN A 245 -29.16 0.92 -11.34
C ASN A 245 -28.20 0.54 -12.48
N GLY A 246 -27.68 -0.70 -12.49
CA GLY A 246 -26.73 -1.15 -13.52
C GLY A 246 -25.38 -0.42 -13.48
N TYR A 247 -25.03 0.21 -12.35
CA TYR A 247 -23.78 0.95 -12.19
C TYR A 247 -22.67 0.01 -11.74
N THR A 248 -21.65 -0.18 -12.58
CA THR A 248 -20.45 -0.97 -12.28
C THR A 248 -19.43 -0.12 -11.53
N ILE A 249 -19.03 -0.59 -10.34
CA ILE A 249 -18.04 0.13 -9.53
C ILE A 249 -16.64 -0.34 -9.93
N GLU A 250 -16.02 0.37 -10.88
CA GLU A 250 -14.71 0.03 -11.42
C GLU A 250 -13.55 0.20 -10.42
N ASP A 251 -13.57 1.29 -9.65
CA ASP A 251 -12.59 1.56 -8.59
C ASP A 251 -13.26 1.54 -7.22
N GLY A 252 -13.14 0.42 -6.53
CA GLY A 252 -13.72 0.25 -5.20
C GLY A 252 -13.11 1.17 -4.12
N SER A 253 -11.84 1.58 -4.27
CA SER A 253 -11.19 2.46 -3.31
C SER A 253 -11.69 3.89 -3.47
N MET A 254 -11.65 4.41 -4.69
CA MET A 254 -12.14 5.75 -5.00
C MET A 254 -13.63 5.88 -4.73
N TRP A 255 -14.41 4.84 -5.03
CA TRP A 255 -15.84 4.83 -4.76
C TRP A 255 -16.12 4.87 -3.25
N ARG A 256 -15.42 4.06 -2.46
CA ARG A 256 -15.52 4.12 -0.99
C ARG A 256 -15.21 5.52 -0.47
N ASP A 257 -14.08 6.10 -0.88
CA ASP A 257 -13.68 7.44 -0.44
C ASP A 257 -14.72 8.50 -0.84
N THR A 258 -15.34 8.35 -2.01
CA THR A 258 -16.45 9.20 -2.47
C THR A 258 -17.66 9.07 -1.56
N ILE A 259 -18.06 7.86 -1.16
CA ILE A 259 -19.16 7.64 -0.21
C ILE A 259 -18.86 8.28 1.15
N ASP A 260 -17.62 8.17 1.65
CA ASP A 260 -17.23 8.79 2.91
C ASP A 260 -17.24 10.33 2.83
N LEU A 261 -16.80 10.90 1.71
CA LEU A 261 -16.91 12.34 1.46
C LEU A 261 -18.37 12.80 1.39
N LEU A 262 -19.24 12.02 0.75
CA LEU A 262 -20.68 12.31 0.70
C LEU A 262 -21.29 12.33 2.10
N ARG A 263 -20.94 11.35 2.96
CA ARG A 263 -21.36 11.30 4.37
C ARG A 263 -20.85 12.52 5.14
N HIS A 264 -19.57 12.87 4.97
CA HIS A 264 -18.97 14.07 5.59
C HIS A 264 -19.74 15.35 5.25
N PHE A 265 -20.22 15.47 4.00
CA PHE A 265 -21.03 16.62 3.56
C PHE A 265 -22.55 16.47 3.78
N GLY A 266 -22.99 15.46 4.54
CA GLY A 266 -24.41 15.22 4.84
C GLY A 266 -25.26 14.88 3.62
N LYS A 267 -24.67 14.29 2.58
CA LYS A 267 -25.39 13.83 1.38
C LYS A 267 -26.00 12.44 1.60
N ASP A 268 -27.15 12.21 0.98
CA ASP A 268 -27.87 10.95 1.11
C ASP A 268 -27.21 9.83 0.29
N THR A 269 -26.47 8.96 0.97
CA THR A 269 -25.83 7.78 0.37
C THR A 269 -26.79 6.63 0.04
N ASN A 270 -28.10 6.84 0.24
CA ASN A 270 -29.16 5.94 -0.24
C ASN A 270 -29.79 6.41 -1.57
N SER A 271 -29.33 7.54 -2.13
CA SER A 271 -29.82 8.05 -3.41
C SER A 271 -28.91 7.64 -4.57
N PRO A 272 -29.45 7.09 -5.68
CA PRO A 272 -28.66 6.75 -6.87
C PRO A 272 -27.92 7.97 -7.45
N LYS A 273 -28.51 9.17 -7.32
CA LYS A 273 -27.91 10.43 -7.76
C LYS A 273 -26.48 10.64 -7.24
N TYR A 274 -26.21 10.23 -6.00
CA TYR A 274 -24.91 10.44 -5.37
C TYR A 274 -24.01 9.20 -5.48
N VAL A 275 -24.57 7.99 -5.39
CA VAL A 275 -23.76 6.77 -5.35
C VAL A 275 -23.43 6.17 -6.72
N CYS A 276 -24.13 6.62 -7.77
CA CYS A 276 -23.92 6.21 -9.16
C CYS A 276 -23.54 7.43 -10.04
N PRO A 277 -22.40 8.11 -9.80
CA PRO A 277 -21.99 9.24 -10.63
C PRO A 277 -21.66 8.78 -12.06
N ALA A 278 -21.94 9.61 -13.06
CA ALA A 278 -21.56 9.30 -14.45
C ALA A 278 -20.04 9.20 -14.63
N ASP A 279 -19.28 10.05 -13.91
CA ASP A 279 -17.83 9.99 -13.81
C ASP A 279 -17.44 10.04 -12.32
N LEU A 280 -17.00 8.90 -11.80
CA LEU A 280 -16.61 8.75 -10.41
C LEU A 280 -15.44 9.66 -10.02
N LYS A 281 -14.45 9.81 -10.92
CA LYS A 281 -13.24 10.57 -10.64
C LYS A 281 -13.53 12.05 -10.56
N VAL A 282 -14.31 12.57 -11.51
CA VAL A 282 -14.71 13.98 -11.52
C VAL A 282 -15.51 14.33 -10.26
N GLU A 283 -16.44 13.48 -9.85
CA GLU A 283 -17.22 13.74 -8.64
C GLU A 283 -16.37 13.63 -7.36
N HIS A 284 -15.51 12.61 -7.28
CA HIS A 284 -14.55 12.44 -6.19
C HIS A 284 -13.67 13.69 -6.04
N ASP A 285 -13.05 14.15 -7.12
CA ASP A 285 -12.09 15.27 -7.10
C ASP A 285 -12.77 16.59 -6.70
N LYS A 286 -14.02 16.81 -7.13
CA LYS A 286 -14.84 17.95 -6.67
C LYS A 286 -15.07 17.91 -5.16
N LEU A 287 -15.44 16.75 -4.61
CA LEU A 287 -15.67 16.60 -3.17
C LEU A 287 -14.38 16.75 -2.36
N VAL A 288 -13.26 16.23 -2.85
CA VAL A 288 -11.94 16.42 -2.24
C VAL A 288 -11.55 17.89 -2.23
N ALA A 289 -11.70 18.60 -3.35
CA ALA A 289 -11.40 20.03 -3.44
C ALA A 289 -12.24 20.84 -2.44
N LYS A 290 -13.54 20.53 -2.33
CA LYS A 290 -14.43 21.15 -1.34
C LYS A 290 -13.95 20.91 0.10
N ARG A 291 -13.55 19.68 0.45
CA ARG A 291 -13.05 19.33 1.78
C ARG A 291 -11.76 20.07 2.09
N ASN A 292 -10.87 20.17 1.12
CA ASN A 292 -9.59 20.86 1.26
C ASN A 292 -9.79 22.37 1.49
N LEU A 293 -10.77 22.98 0.82
CA LEU A 293 -11.15 24.38 1.06
C LEU A 293 -11.68 24.58 2.48
N GLN A 294 -12.57 23.71 2.95
CA GLN A 294 -13.09 23.75 4.33
C GLN A 294 -11.94 23.65 5.35
N ARG A 295 -11.05 22.68 5.18
CA ARG A 295 -9.88 22.49 6.06
C ARG A 295 -8.93 23.68 6.04
N LYS A 296 -8.77 24.34 4.89
CA LYS A 296 -7.95 25.55 4.78
C LYS A 296 -8.57 26.67 5.62
N HIS A 297 -9.87 26.90 5.48
CA HIS A 297 -10.59 27.91 6.28
C HIS A 297 -10.51 27.61 7.78
N GLU A 298 -10.75 26.36 8.19
CA GLU A 298 -10.65 25.93 9.60
C GLU A 298 -9.24 26.14 10.15
N ARG A 299 -8.19 25.81 9.38
CA ARG A 299 -6.79 26.06 9.79
C ARG A 299 -6.50 27.55 9.93
N THR A 300 -6.95 28.37 8.99
CA THR A 300 -6.77 29.83 9.06
C THR A 300 -7.48 30.41 10.28
N GLU A 301 -8.71 29.98 10.56
CA GLU A 301 -9.46 30.40 11.75
C GLU A 301 -8.79 29.93 13.05
N GLN A 302 -8.30 28.68 13.10
CA GLN A 302 -7.55 28.18 14.25
C GLN A 302 -6.24 28.95 14.46
N GLN A 303 -5.51 29.26 13.39
CA GLN A 303 -4.30 30.09 13.46
C GLN A 303 -4.62 31.49 13.98
N ARG A 304 -5.70 32.12 13.49
CA ARG A 304 -6.14 33.44 13.95
C ARG A 304 -6.54 33.43 15.42
N ARG A 305 -7.33 32.45 15.86
CA ARG A 305 -7.71 32.28 17.27
C ARG A 305 -6.48 32.07 18.15
N LYS A 306 -5.53 31.25 17.69
CA LYS A 306 -4.28 31.00 18.41
C LYS A 306 -3.41 32.24 18.49
N ALA A 307 -3.32 33.05 17.42
CA ALA A 307 -2.59 34.32 17.46
C ALA A 307 -3.20 35.30 18.47
N ILE A 308 -4.54 35.43 18.50
CA ILE A 308 -5.23 36.27 19.49
C ILE A 308 -4.99 35.77 20.92
N GLU A 309 -5.01 34.45 21.13
CA GLU A 309 -4.75 33.86 22.44
C GLU A 309 -3.29 34.03 22.86
N ASP A 310 -2.33 33.77 21.96
CA ASP A 310 -0.90 33.96 22.19
C ASP A 310 -0.63 35.45 22.52
N GLU A 311 -1.29 36.41 21.85
CA GLU A 311 -1.19 37.86 22.14
C GLU A 311 -1.75 38.22 23.53
N LYS A 312 -2.93 37.70 23.90
CA LYS A 312 -3.52 37.91 25.24
C LYS A 312 -2.64 37.33 26.34
N GLN A 313 -2.10 36.13 26.13
CA GLN A 313 -1.19 35.49 27.08
C GLN A 313 0.11 36.28 27.21
N TYR A 314 0.64 36.80 26.10
CA TYR A 314 1.82 37.63 26.11
C TYR A 314 1.59 38.94 26.87
N LEU A 315 0.49 39.65 26.59
CA LEU A 315 0.10 40.86 27.32
C LEU A 315 -0.09 40.57 28.83
N LYS A 316 -0.74 39.46 29.20
CA LYS A 316 -0.91 39.09 30.61
C LYS A 316 0.43 38.80 31.30
N ALA A 317 1.37 38.15 30.61
CA ALA A 317 2.65 37.75 31.19
C ALA A 317 3.71 38.87 31.20
N LYS A 318 3.68 39.75 30.19
CA LYS A 318 4.74 40.74 29.93
C LYS A 318 4.26 42.18 29.91
N GLY A 319 2.96 42.43 29.94
CA GLY A 319 2.36 43.76 29.85
C GLY A 319 2.86 44.75 30.90
N ILE A 320 3.28 44.27 32.08
CA ILE A 320 3.88 45.09 33.14
C ILE A 320 5.19 45.78 32.71
N PHE A 321 5.87 45.20 31.71
CA PHE A 321 7.12 45.71 31.15
C PHE A 321 6.90 46.56 29.89
N PHE A 322 5.68 46.66 29.37
CA PHE A 322 5.40 47.45 28.18
C PHE A 322 5.59 48.95 28.49
N GLY A 323 6.04 49.70 27.48
CA GLY A 323 6.50 51.08 27.59
C GLY A 323 7.89 51.25 28.21
N LEU A 324 8.61 50.17 28.54
CA LEU A 324 10.01 50.28 28.93
C LEU A 324 10.89 50.50 27.70
N ALA A 325 11.53 51.66 27.67
CA ALA A 325 12.56 52.00 26.71
C ALA A 325 13.77 52.60 27.44
N PHE A 326 14.96 52.22 27.00
CA PHE A 326 16.24 52.74 27.47
C PHE A 326 16.91 53.44 26.30
N THR A 327 17.25 54.71 26.48
CA THR A 327 17.92 55.47 25.44
C THR A 327 19.26 55.95 25.96
N ASP A 328 20.31 55.64 25.22
CA ASP A 328 21.51 56.47 25.18
C ASP A 328 21.35 57.39 23.97
N SER A 329 21.93 58.59 24.00
CA SER A 329 21.96 59.61 22.94
C SER A 329 21.94 59.12 21.47
N LEU A 330 22.43 57.90 21.20
CA LEU A 330 22.44 57.22 19.90
C LEU A 330 21.56 55.95 19.79
N ILE A 331 21.33 55.19 20.87
CA ILE A 331 20.73 53.83 20.84
C ILE A 331 19.45 53.81 21.67
N CYS A 332 18.35 53.34 21.08
CA CYS A 332 17.09 53.09 21.77
C CYS A 332 16.83 51.59 21.90
N VAL A 333 16.78 51.08 23.12
CA VAL A 333 16.41 49.69 23.45
C VAL A 333 15.01 49.68 24.01
N LYS A 334 14.06 49.06 23.32
CA LYS A 334 12.66 48.95 23.75
C LYS A 334 12.24 47.51 23.97
N VAL A 335 11.35 47.27 24.93
CA VAL A 335 10.69 45.96 25.06
C VAL A 335 9.84 45.72 23.81
N ILE A 336 9.80 44.47 23.33
CA ILE A 336 8.87 44.06 22.27
C ILE A 336 7.48 43.91 22.88
N GLU A 337 6.48 44.60 22.35
CA GLU A 337 5.18 44.77 23.02
C GLU A 337 4.08 43.88 22.45
N SER A 338 4.34 43.17 21.34
CA SER A 338 3.38 42.22 20.77
C SER A 338 4.03 40.96 20.20
N VAL A 339 3.24 39.90 20.05
CA VAL A 339 3.70 38.66 19.39
C VAL A 339 3.97 38.91 17.90
N GLU A 340 3.21 39.81 17.27
CA GLU A 340 3.44 40.25 15.89
C GLU A 340 4.78 40.96 15.73
N GLU A 341 5.12 41.90 16.63
CA GLU A 341 6.41 42.60 16.61
C GLU A 341 7.57 41.63 16.88
N MET A 342 7.37 40.63 17.74
CA MET A 342 8.36 39.58 17.98
C MET A 342 8.60 38.67 16.76
N ALA A 343 7.53 38.37 16.01
CA ALA A 343 7.65 37.64 14.75
C ALA A 343 8.36 38.48 13.67
N GLU A 344 8.09 39.78 13.61
CA GLU A 344 8.77 40.72 12.72
C GLU A 344 10.25 40.88 13.07
N GLU A 345 10.58 40.92 14.36
CA GLU A 345 11.94 40.95 14.88
C GLU A 345 12.73 39.74 14.36
N GLY A 346 12.19 38.52 14.54
CA GLY A 346 12.86 37.29 14.08
C GLY A 346 13.02 37.21 12.56
N ARG A 347 12.05 37.75 11.80
CA ARG A 347 12.15 37.83 10.33
C ARG A 347 13.23 38.83 9.89
N THR A 348 13.24 40.02 10.46
CA THR A 348 14.16 41.11 10.09
C THR A 348 15.60 40.81 10.51
N MET A 349 15.77 40.23 11.69
CA MET A 349 17.08 39.94 12.27
C MET A 349 17.60 38.54 11.87
N HIS A 350 16.84 37.78 11.09
CA HIS A 350 17.17 36.43 10.65
C HIS A 350 17.56 35.47 11.78
N HIS A 351 16.90 35.57 12.94
CA HIS A 351 17.12 34.68 14.08
C HIS A 351 15.80 34.22 14.72
N CYS A 352 15.87 33.13 15.47
CA CYS A 352 14.69 32.34 15.87
C CYS A 352 13.94 32.89 17.11
N VAL A 353 13.71 34.20 17.22
CA VAL A 353 12.99 34.79 18.37
C VAL A 353 11.47 34.77 18.27
N GLY A 354 10.87 34.49 17.11
CA GLY A 354 9.42 34.55 16.90
C GLY A 354 8.59 33.66 17.85
N GLY A 355 9.20 32.61 18.43
CA GLY A 355 8.55 31.73 19.41
C GLY A 355 8.75 32.11 20.89
N TYR A 356 9.53 33.16 21.18
CA TYR A 356 10.01 33.45 22.54
C TYR A 356 8.94 34.08 23.43
N HIS A 357 7.81 34.52 22.86
CA HIS A 357 6.64 35.02 23.59
C HIS A 357 6.08 33.98 24.59
N LYS A 358 6.38 32.69 24.40
CA LYS A 358 5.99 31.60 25.31
C LYS A 358 6.94 31.39 26.49
N ARG A 359 8.12 32.03 26.50
CA ARG A 359 9.10 31.89 27.57
C ARG A 359 8.68 32.71 28.79
N LYS A 360 8.30 32.02 29.86
CA LYS A 360 7.83 32.65 31.10
C LYS A 360 8.91 33.50 31.77
N ASP A 361 10.16 33.05 31.75
CA ASP A 361 11.26 33.68 32.49
C ASP A 361 12.15 34.59 31.64
N SER A 362 11.74 34.92 30.40
CA SER A 362 12.53 35.76 29.49
C SER A 362 11.77 37.01 29.08
N LEU A 363 12.48 38.14 28.96
CA LEU A 363 11.98 39.39 28.39
C LEU A 363 12.81 39.72 27.16
N ILE A 364 12.14 39.98 26.03
CA ILE A 364 12.82 40.29 24.77
C ILE A 364 12.75 41.78 24.51
N LEU A 365 13.90 42.37 24.21
CA LEU A 365 14.05 43.77 23.84
C LEU A 365 14.65 43.88 22.44
N SER A 366 14.32 44.95 21.74
CA SER A 366 14.88 45.30 20.43
C SER A 366 15.69 46.59 20.58
N ALA A 367 16.96 46.55 20.19
CA ALA A 367 17.81 47.72 20.08
C ALA A 367 17.71 48.31 18.67
N THR A 368 17.56 49.63 18.59
CA THR A 368 17.38 50.38 17.35
C THR A 368 18.24 51.64 17.33
N ILE A 369 18.73 52.01 16.13
CA ILE A 369 19.36 53.30 15.82
C ILE A 369 18.58 53.91 14.65
N ASP A 370 18.09 55.15 14.80
CA ASP A 370 17.25 55.83 13.81
C ASP A 370 16.07 54.97 13.30
N GLY A 371 15.48 54.16 14.18
CA GLY A 371 14.38 53.24 13.87
C GLY A 371 14.78 51.95 13.14
N LYS A 372 16.07 51.75 12.81
CA LYS A 372 16.58 50.48 12.27
C LYS A 372 17.02 49.54 13.39
N ARG A 373 16.59 48.28 13.32
CA ARG A 373 16.93 47.22 14.27
C ARG A 373 18.40 46.83 14.11
N ILE A 374 19.13 46.77 15.23
CA ILE A 374 20.56 46.48 15.27
C ILE A 374 20.86 45.19 16.05
N GLU A 375 20.22 44.97 17.20
CA GLU A 375 20.33 43.73 17.98
C GLU A 375 19.04 43.41 18.74
N THR A 376 18.81 42.12 18.96
CA THR A 376 17.74 41.61 19.83
C THR A 376 18.35 41.07 21.11
N ILE A 377 17.75 41.42 22.24
CA ILE A 377 18.27 41.14 23.58
C ILE A 377 17.26 40.29 24.35
N GLU A 378 17.72 39.17 24.91
CA GLU A 378 16.99 38.34 25.86
C GLU A 378 17.51 38.60 27.27
N VAL A 379 16.64 39.13 28.14
CA VAL A 379 16.90 39.33 29.57
C VAL A 379 16.18 38.28 30.39
N SER A 380 16.87 37.65 31.33
CA SER A 380 16.28 36.72 32.29
C SER A 380 15.50 37.50 33.34
N LEU A 381 14.22 37.18 33.52
CA LEU A 381 13.38 37.76 34.58
C LEU A 381 13.70 37.18 35.97
N LYS A 382 14.50 36.11 36.05
CA LYS A 382 14.96 35.51 37.31
C LYS A 382 16.20 36.21 37.87
N THR A 383 17.18 36.44 37.01
CA THR A 383 18.48 37.03 37.40
C THR A 383 18.57 38.51 37.08
N PHE A 384 17.71 39.03 36.18
CA PHE A 384 17.76 40.38 35.61
C PHE A 384 19.04 40.66 34.80
N GLU A 385 19.65 39.60 34.29
CA GLU A 385 20.86 39.67 33.47
C GLU A 385 20.54 39.37 32.00
N VAL A 386 21.34 39.93 31.11
CA VAL A 386 21.30 39.64 29.67
C VAL A 386 21.78 38.20 29.44
N VAL A 387 20.88 37.34 28.96
CA VAL A 387 21.18 35.93 28.63
C VAL A 387 21.72 35.84 27.21
N GLN A 388 21.14 36.61 26.27
CA GLN A 388 21.56 36.65 24.88
C GLN A 388 21.41 38.09 24.35
N CYS A 389 22.37 38.52 23.53
CA CYS A 389 22.34 39.78 22.80
C CYS A 389 22.91 39.46 21.42
N ARG A 390 22.11 39.61 20.36
CA ARG A 390 22.48 39.15 19.00
C ARG A 390 21.95 40.09 17.93
N GLY A 391 22.83 40.48 17.02
CA GLY A 391 22.49 41.20 15.78
C GLY A 391 21.98 40.29 14.68
N VAL A 392 21.94 40.84 13.47
CA VAL A 392 21.46 40.12 12.27
C VAL A 392 22.28 38.84 12.08
N CYS A 393 21.61 37.72 11.76
CA CYS A 393 22.25 36.41 11.58
C CYS A 393 23.04 35.88 12.79
N ASN A 394 22.74 36.35 14.01
CA ASN A 394 23.43 36.01 15.27
C ASN A 394 24.85 36.57 15.41
N GLU A 395 25.21 37.58 14.62
CA GLU A 395 26.49 38.27 14.74
C GLU A 395 26.41 39.45 15.71
N ASN A 396 27.53 39.86 16.29
CA ASN A 396 27.57 41.03 17.18
C ASN A 396 27.70 42.30 16.33
N SER A 397 26.94 43.34 16.66
CA SER A 397 27.11 44.66 16.05
C SER A 397 28.30 45.41 16.68
N GLU A 398 28.74 46.48 16.03
CA GLU A 398 29.73 47.41 16.58
C GLU A 398 29.30 48.01 17.94
N TYR A 399 28.00 48.03 18.21
CA TYR A 399 27.41 48.61 19.42
C TYR A 399 27.11 47.58 20.52
N HIS A 400 27.47 46.31 20.32
CA HIS A 400 27.11 45.20 21.20
C HIS A 400 27.39 45.45 22.69
N ASP A 401 28.62 45.82 23.04
CA ASP A 401 29.02 46.06 24.43
C ASP A 401 28.30 47.28 25.02
N ARG A 402 28.02 48.28 24.19
CA ARG A 402 27.28 49.49 24.58
C ARG A 402 25.80 49.18 24.86
N ILE A 403 25.19 48.29 24.08
CA ILE A 403 23.80 47.82 24.29
C ILE A 403 23.71 47.01 25.59
N ILE A 404 24.64 46.08 25.83
CA ILE A 404 24.68 45.29 27.05
C ILE A 404 24.86 46.19 28.28
N ALA A 405 25.79 47.15 28.23
CA ALA A 405 26.00 48.12 29.30
C ALA A 405 24.75 48.96 29.56
N LEU A 406 24.05 49.40 28.51
CA LEU A 406 22.83 50.18 28.60
C LEU A 406 21.69 49.38 29.27
N VAL A 407 21.50 48.11 28.90
CA VAL A 407 20.49 47.24 29.50
C VAL A 407 20.83 46.93 30.97
N ASN A 408 22.09 46.59 31.26
CA ASN A 408 22.53 46.29 32.64
C ASN A 408 22.41 47.51 33.56
N LYS A 409 22.77 48.71 33.09
CA LYS A 409 22.62 49.97 33.85
C LYS A 409 21.16 50.22 34.23
N ASN A 410 20.22 49.81 33.38
CA ASN A 410 18.79 50.02 33.56
C ASN A 410 18.03 48.78 34.08
N ALA A 411 18.73 47.68 34.39
CA ALA A 411 18.11 46.43 34.86
C ALA A 411 17.28 46.61 36.14
N ASN A 412 17.65 47.59 36.98
CA ASN A 412 16.89 47.94 38.19
C ASN A 412 15.47 48.47 37.87
N LEU A 413 15.24 49.09 36.71
CA LEU A 413 13.90 49.55 36.29
C LEU A 413 12.99 48.38 35.95
N ILE A 414 13.53 47.32 35.32
CA ILE A 414 12.81 46.06 35.08
C ILE A 414 12.43 45.42 36.42
N ARG A 415 13.36 45.40 37.38
CA ARG A 415 13.12 44.89 38.74
C ARG A 415 12.05 45.69 39.49
N GLN A 416 12.04 47.02 39.34
CA GLN A 416 11.03 47.89 39.96
C GLN A 416 9.63 47.64 39.39
N ARG A 417 9.50 47.53 38.05
CA ARG A 417 8.22 47.18 37.40
C ARG A 417 7.70 45.81 37.84
N MET A 418 8.59 44.83 38.04
CA MET A 418 8.21 43.51 38.54
C MET A 418 7.74 43.50 40.00
N LYS A 419 8.23 44.42 40.84
CA LYS A 419 7.80 44.58 42.24
C LYS A 419 6.50 45.39 42.40
N ALA A 420 6.18 46.23 41.42
CA ALA A 420 5.01 47.11 41.42
C ALA A 420 3.76 46.45 40.80
N ALA A 421 3.92 45.30 40.17
CA ALA A 421 2.87 44.42 39.68
C ALA A 421 2.55 43.34 40.72
#